data_AF-A0A8T2YPF3-F1
#
_entry.id   AF-A0A8T2YPF3-F1
#
_cell.length_a   1.000
_cell.length_b   1.000
_cell.length_c   1.000
_cell.angle_alpha   90.00
_cell.angle_beta   90.00
_cell.angle_gamma   90.00
#
_symmetry.space_group_name_H-M   'P 1'
#
loop_
_entity.id
_entity.type
_entity.pdbx_description
1 polymer ?
#
loop_
_entity_poly.entity_id
_entity_poly.type
_entity_poly.pdbx_seq_one_letter_code
_entity_poly.pdbx_strand_id
1 'polypeptide(L)'
;MATSENEKKMKILCLHGFRTSGSFLQRQISKWDPSIFSQFDLDFPDGVFPARGKSEIEGIFPPPYFEWFQFDKDFTEYTNLEECISYLCEYITTRGPFDGFLGFSQGATLSALLLGYQAQGKVLKDHPPFKLFVSVSGSKFRDPSICDVAYKDTIKVKSVHFIGAKDWLKEPSEDLATAFDSPLIIRHPQGHTVPRLVFHVATQMRQPRSSYVLGPQKSSVTITKF
;
A
#
# COMPACT_ATOMS: atom_id res chain seq x y z
N MET A 1 -7.34 29.99 -27.08
CA MET A 1 -7.22 28.55 -26.75
C MET A 1 -6.37 28.46 -25.50
N ALA A 2 -6.96 28.07 -24.37
CA ALA A 2 -6.22 27.90 -23.13
C ALA A 2 -5.30 26.68 -23.30
N THR A 3 -4.00 26.91 -23.16
CA THR A 3 -3.00 25.85 -23.02
C THR A 3 -3.37 25.05 -21.77
N SER A 4 -3.79 23.79 -21.94
CA SER A 4 -3.92 22.88 -20.81
C SER A 4 -2.54 22.73 -20.17
N GLU A 5 -2.35 23.35 -19.01
CA GLU A 5 -1.24 22.97 -18.14
C GLU A 5 -1.35 21.45 -17.95
N ASN A 6 -0.33 20.75 -18.39
CA ASN A 6 -0.24 19.30 -18.26
C ASN A 6 -0.08 19.03 -16.76
N GLU A 7 -1.18 18.88 -16.02
CA GLU A 7 -1.16 18.64 -14.58
C GLU A 7 -0.18 17.48 -14.30
N LYS A 8 0.90 17.79 -13.58
CA LYS A 8 1.97 16.82 -13.32
C LYS A 8 1.37 15.67 -12.50
N LYS A 9 1.30 14.48 -13.10
CA LYS A 9 0.84 13.26 -12.44
C LYS A 9 1.73 12.93 -11.24
N MET A 10 1.12 12.42 -10.17
CA MET A 10 1.85 11.94 -9.00
C MET A 10 2.48 10.58 -9.31
N LYS A 11 3.79 10.44 -9.05
CA LYS A 11 4.48 9.18 -9.27
C LYS A 11 4.35 8.27 -8.06
N ILE A 12 3.72 7.10 -8.23
CA ILE A 12 3.40 6.17 -7.13
C ILE A 12 4.17 4.87 -7.31
N LEU A 13 4.91 4.49 -6.26
CA LEU A 13 5.62 3.22 -6.21
C LEU A 13 4.67 2.12 -5.71
N CYS A 14 4.44 1.09 -6.53
CA CYS A 14 3.46 0.05 -6.28
C CYS A 14 4.14 -1.26 -5.85
N LEU A 15 3.98 -1.65 -4.57
CA LEU A 15 4.65 -2.82 -3.98
C LEU A 15 3.69 -4.00 -3.85
N HIS A 16 4.02 -5.11 -4.52
CA HIS A 16 3.20 -6.32 -4.59
C HIS A 16 3.16 -7.11 -3.26
N GLY A 17 2.23 -8.07 -3.16
CA GLY A 17 2.08 -8.94 -1.99
C GLY A 17 3.08 -10.11 -1.98
N PHE A 18 3.12 -10.83 -0.86
CA PHE A 18 3.99 -11.98 -0.66
C PHE A 18 3.83 -13.04 -1.77
N ARG A 19 4.94 -13.49 -2.36
CA ARG A 19 4.98 -14.49 -3.45
C ARG A 19 4.13 -14.12 -4.66
N THR A 20 4.14 -12.85 -5.04
CA THR A 20 3.52 -12.37 -6.28
C THR A 20 4.55 -11.56 -7.08
N SER A 21 4.13 -10.61 -7.90
CA SER A 21 5.01 -9.78 -8.72
C SER A 21 4.38 -8.41 -8.95
N GLY A 22 5.20 -7.43 -9.34
CA GLY A 22 4.73 -6.09 -9.71
C GLY A 22 3.70 -6.16 -10.84
N SER A 23 3.95 -7.00 -11.85
CA SER A 23 3.00 -7.24 -12.95
C SER A 23 1.68 -7.87 -12.49
N PHE A 24 1.70 -8.71 -11.45
CA PHE A 24 0.47 -9.22 -10.85
C PHE A 24 -0.31 -8.13 -10.13
N LEU A 25 0.34 -7.29 -9.32
CA LEU A 25 -0.31 -6.16 -8.66
C LEU A 25 -0.93 -5.19 -9.68
N GLN A 26 -0.20 -4.89 -10.77
CA GLN A 26 -0.72 -4.10 -11.88
C GLN A 26 -2.01 -4.73 -12.46
N ARG A 27 -2.02 -6.05 -12.65
CA ARG A 27 -3.22 -6.78 -13.09
C ARG A 27 -4.34 -6.74 -12.05
N GLN A 28 -4.05 -6.81 -10.76
CA GLN A 28 -5.06 -6.72 -9.70
C GLN A 28 -5.77 -5.36 -9.72
N ILE A 29 -5.01 -4.27 -9.75
CA ILE A 29 -5.58 -2.91 -9.71
C ILE A 29 -6.15 -2.46 -11.06
N SER A 30 -5.83 -3.14 -12.18
CA SER A 30 -6.46 -2.86 -13.49
C SER A 30 -7.98 -3.02 -13.49
N LYS A 31 -8.53 -3.68 -12.46
CA LYS A 31 -9.97 -3.84 -12.23
C LYS A 31 -10.62 -2.62 -11.55
N TRP A 32 -9.83 -1.62 -11.19
CA TRP A 32 -10.32 -0.35 -10.68
C TRP A 32 -10.71 0.56 -11.84
N ASP A 33 -11.60 1.50 -11.56
CA ASP A 33 -12.03 2.47 -12.54
C ASP A 33 -10.82 3.23 -13.14
N PRO A 34 -10.66 3.26 -14.49
CA PRO A 34 -9.52 3.92 -15.13
C PRO A 34 -9.35 5.40 -14.76
N SER A 35 -10.44 6.07 -14.41
CA SER A 35 -10.40 7.48 -14.00
C SER A 35 -9.69 7.70 -12.65
N ILE A 36 -9.48 6.65 -11.85
CA ILE A 36 -8.64 6.71 -10.65
C ILE A 36 -7.19 6.98 -11.05
N PHE A 37 -6.74 6.38 -12.15
CA PHE A 37 -5.34 6.46 -12.60
C PHE A 37 -5.01 7.71 -13.42
N SER A 38 -5.99 8.56 -13.73
CA SER A 38 -5.76 9.73 -14.59
C SER A 38 -4.74 10.72 -14.00
N GLN A 39 -4.59 10.74 -12.67
CA GLN A 39 -3.68 11.63 -11.95
C GLN A 39 -2.37 10.95 -11.50
N PHE A 40 -2.17 9.66 -11.83
CA PHE A 40 -1.04 8.87 -11.33
C PHE A 40 -0.15 8.35 -12.45
N ASP A 41 1.15 8.34 -12.20
CA ASP A 41 2.15 7.56 -12.93
C ASP A 41 2.60 6.42 -12.02
N LEU A 42 2.40 5.17 -12.43
CA LEU A 42 2.52 4.01 -11.55
C LEU A 42 3.73 3.15 -11.93
N ASP A 43 4.60 2.86 -10.97
CA ASP A 43 5.76 1.99 -11.15
C ASP A 43 5.61 0.71 -10.33
N PHE A 44 5.89 -0.46 -10.92
CA PHE A 44 5.61 -1.78 -10.34
C PHE A 44 6.87 -2.65 -10.33
N PRO A 45 7.86 -2.38 -9.47
CA PRO A 45 9.02 -3.25 -9.34
C PRO A 45 8.65 -4.61 -8.74
N ASP A 46 9.49 -5.59 -9.04
CA ASP A 46 9.49 -6.89 -8.38
C ASP A 46 10.39 -6.86 -7.13
N GLY A 47 10.04 -7.67 -6.14
CA GLY A 47 10.93 -7.99 -5.01
C GLY A 47 12.21 -8.68 -5.47
N VAL A 48 13.28 -8.52 -4.71
CA VAL A 48 14.61 -9.04 -5.09
C VAL A 48 14.82 -10.51 -4.74
N PHE A 49 13.97 -11.08 -3.88
CA PHE A 49 14.09 -12.49 -3.49
C PHE A 49 13.06 -13.35 -4.24
N PRO A 50 13.50 -14.40 -4.96
CA PRO A 50 12.57 -15.38 -5.50
C PRO A 50 11.72 -16.03 -4.40
N ALA A 51 10.46 -16.31 -4.71
CA ALA A 51 9.56 -17.01 -3.80
C ALA A 51 10.13 -18.38 -3.40
N ARG A 52 10.23 -18.64 -2.09
CA ARG A 52 10.79 -19.90 -1.56
C ARG A 52 9.76 -21.03 -1.42
N GLY A 53 8.51 -20.75 -1.73
CA GLY A 53 7.44 -21.75 -1.66
C GLY A 53 6.27 -21.39 -2.54
N LYS A 54 5.17 -22.11 -2.36
CA LYS A 54 3.98 -21.99 -3.20
C LYS A 54 3.42 -20.57 -3.15
N SER A 55 3.03 -20.08 -4.34
CA SER A 55 2.25 -18.86 -4.50
C SER A 55 0.75 -19.19 -4.60
N GLU A 56 -0.10 -18.36 -3.99
CA GLU A 56 -1.55 -18.51 -4.08
C GLU A 56 -2.10 -18.21 -5.48
N ILE A 57 -1.29 -17.58 -6.34
CA ILE A 57 -1.67 -17.20 -7.71
C ILE A 57 -1.14 -18.17 -8.76
N GLU A 58 -0.51 -19.26 -8.34
CA GLU A 58 -0.08 -20.33 -9.22
C GLU A 58 -1.28 -20.93 -9.98
N GLY A 59 -1.15 -21.06 -11.30
CA GLY A 59 -2.24 -21.46 -12.19
C GLY A 59 -3.22 -20.32 -12.56
N ILE A 60 -3.13 -19.15 -11.92
CA ILE A 60 -3.94 -17.95 -12.21
C ILE A 60 -3.09 -16.89 -12.94
N PHE A 61 -1.82 -16.76 -12.57
CA PHE A 61 -0.87 -15.81 -13.16
C PHE A 61 0.51 -16.47 -13.30
N PRO A 62 1.21 -16.30 -14.42
CA PRO A 62 2.49 -16.99 -14.65
C PRO A 62 3.62 -16.50 -13.71
N PRO A 63 4.59 -17.36 -13.36
CA PRO A 63 5.82 -16.95 -12.66
C PRO A 63 6.69 -16.02 -13.55
N PRO A 64 7.75 -15.36 -12.99
CA PRO A 64 8.30 -15.52 -11.64
C PRO A 64 7.49 -14.88 -10.52
N TYR A 65 7.68 -15.38 -9.30
CA TYR A 65 7.11 -14.83 -8.07
C TYR A 65 8.23 -14.43 -7.12
N PHE A 66 7.98 -13.37 -6.36
CA PHE A 66 8.97 -12.73 -5.52
C PHE A 66 8.43 -12.46 -4.11
N GLU A 67 9.36 -12.30 -3.20
CA GLU A 67 9.15 -11.87 -1.83
C GLU A 67 10.02 -10.63 -1.59
N TRP A 68 9.50 -9.66 -0.85
CA TRP A 68 10.30 -8.49 -0.45
C TRP A 68 11.29 -8.86 0.65
N PHE A 69 10.85 -9.70 1.58
CA PHE A 69 11.64 -10.27 2.68
C PHE A 69 10.97 -11.56 3.13
N GLN A 70 11.68 -12.39 3.91
CA GLN A 70 11.09 -13.57 4.54
C GLN A 70 10.73 -13.26 5.99
N PHE A 71 9.74 -13.97 6.54
CA PHE A 71 9.31 -13.85 7.92
C PHE A 71 9.00 -15.23 8.51
N ASP A 72 9.09 -15.35 9.82
CA ASP A 72 8.66 -16.54 10.55
C ASP A 72 7.13 -16.59 10.69
N LYS A 73 6.58 -17.73 11.11
CA LYS A 73 5.12 -17.94 11.22
C LYS A 73 4.41 -16.94 12.15
N ASP A 74 5.13 -16.40 13.14
CA ASP A 74 4.58 -15.50 14.15
C ASP A 74 4.78 -14.01 13.77
N PHE A 75 5.42 -13.75 12.62
CA PHE A 75 5.73 -12.42 12.09
C PHE A 75 6.57 -11.57 13.04
N THR A 76 7.48 -12.19 13.79
CA THR A 76 8.35 -11.54 14.77
C THR A 76 9.80 -11.48 14.34
N GLU A 77 10.22 -12.35 13.41
CA GLU A 77 11.56 -12.37 12.84
C GLU A 77 11.50 -12.14 11.33
N TYR A 78 12.43 -11.35 10.81
CA TYR A 78 12.47 -10.95 9.40
C TYR A 78 13.85 -11.24 8.83
N THR A 79 13.92 -12.01 7.75
CA THR A 79 15.17 -12.30 7.03
C THR A 79 15.23 -11.47 5.76
N ASN A 80 16.41 -10.88 5.49
CA ASN A 80 16.71 -10.02 4.33
C ASN A 80 15.93 -8.68 4.27
N LEU A 81 15.33 -8.24 5.38
CA LEU A 81 14.57 -7.00 5.41
C LEU A 81 15.46 -5.78 5.16
N GLU A 82 16.66 -5.73 5.75
CA GLU A 82 17.61 -4.63 5.59
C GLU A 82 18.11 -4.50 4.14
N GLU A 83 18.36 -5.63 3.48
CA GLU A 83 18.73 -5.67 2.06
C GLU A 83 17.59 -5.14 1.20
N CYS A 84 16.34 -5.56 1.48
CA CYS A 84 15.16 -5.05 0.80
C CYS A 84 14.97 -3.53 1.00
N ILE A 85 15.15 -3.03 2.22
CA ILE A 85 15.06 -1.59 2.52
C ILE A 85 16.12 -0.83 1.72
N SER A 86 17.35 -1.33 1.70
CA SER A 86 18.46 -0.72 0.96
C SER A 86 18.16 -0.68 -0.54
N TYR A 87 17.68 -1.79 -1.11
CA TYR A 87 17.25 -1.87 -2.49
C TYR A 87 16.16 -0.84 -2.82
N LEU A 88 15.11 -0.73 -2.01
CA LEU A 88 14.03 0.22 -2.26
C LEU A 88 14.48 1.68 -2.08
N CYS A 89 15.37 1.96 -1.13
CA CYS A 89 15.94 3.30 -0.97
C CYS A 89 16.73 3.72 -2.22
N GLU A 90 17.55 2.82 -2.76
CA GLU A 90 18.29 3.05 -4.00
C GLU A 90 17.33 3.23 -5.19
N TYR A 91 16.31 2.37 -5.29
CA TYR A 91 15.30 2.45 -6.34
C TYR A 91 14.56 3.80 -6.31
N ILE A 92 14.13 4.25 -5.13
CA ILE A 92 13.44 5.51 -4.92
C ILE A 92 14.34 6.69 -5.27
N THR A 93 15.62 6.63 -4.90
CA THR A 93 16.58 7.72 -5.14
C THR A 93 16.93 7.82 -6.62
N THR A 94 17.11 6.70 -7.31
CA THR A 94 17.54 6.65 -8.72
C THR A 94 16.41 6.88 -9.72
N ARG A 95 15.19 6.43 -9.41
CA ARG A 95 14.03 6.57 -10.32
C ARG A 95 13.01 7.61 -9.86
N GLY A 96 13.18 8.17 -8.68
CA GLY A 96 12.28 9.16 -8.12
C GLY A 96 12.43 10.57 -8.71
N PRO A 97 11.92 11.59 -8.00
CA PRO A 97 11.21 11.47 -6.73
C PRO A 97 9.85 10.79 -6.91
N PHE A 98 9.55 9.84 -6.02
CA PHE A 98 8.20 9.29 -5.87
C PHE A 98 7.36 10.20 -4.95
N ASP A 99 6.09 10.37 -5.29
CA ASP A 99 5.12 11.13 -4.50
C ASP A 99 4.38 10.27 -3.47
N GLY A 100 4.39 8.95 -3.62
CA GLY A 100 3.66 8.07 -2.72
C GLY A 100 3.83 6.58 -2.99
N PHE A 101 3.12 5.80 -2.19
CA PHE A 101 3.10 4.34 -2.28
C PHE A 101 1.69 3.80 -2.50
N LEU A 102 1.59 2.69 -3.22
CA LEU A 102 0.45 1.78 -3.17
C LEU A 102 0.99 0.39 -2.84
N GLY A 103 0.54 -0.21 -1.75
CA GLY A 103 1.01 -1.53 -1.34
C GLY A 103 -0.14 -2.52 -1.17
N PHE A 104 0.12 -3.79 -1.45
CA PHE A 104 -0.74 -4.89 -1.04
C PHE A 104 -0.01 -5.83 -0.08
N SER A 105 -0.65 -6.19 1.04
CA SER A 105 -0.14 -7.20 1.99
C SER A 105 1.29 -6.86 2.44
N GLN A 106 2.26 -7.73 2.20
CA GLN A 106 3.69 -7.48 2.45
C GLN A 106 4.18 -6.13 1.88
N GLY A 107 3.76 -5.75 0.67
CA GLY A 107 4.14 -4.47 0.07
C GLY A 107 3.52 -3.26 0.77
N ALA A 108 2.32 -3.39 1.35
CA ALA A 108 1.71 -2.34 2.18
C ALA A 108 2.44 -2.19 3.51
N THR A 109 2.75 -3.31 4.16
CA THR A 109 3.55 -3.35 5.40
C THR A 109 4.92 -2.70 5.19
N LEU A 110 5.60 -3.02 4.10
CA LEU A 110 6.90 -2.45 3.75
C LEU A 110 6.82 -0.96 3.41
N SER A 111 5.78 -0.54 2.69
CA SER A 111 5.54 0.88 2.38
C SER A 111 5.38 1.70 3.67
N ALA A 112 4.57 1.22 4.62
CA ALA A 112 4.38 1.89 5.90
C ALA A 112 5.67 1.96 6.73
N LEU A 113 6.50 0.92 6.68
CA LEU A 113 7.83 0.94 7.30
C LEU A 113 8.72 2.05 6.73
N LEU A 114 8.82 2.15 5.40
CA LEU A 114 9.64 3.17 4.74
C LEU A 114 9.14 4.59 5.06
N LEU A 115 7.82 4.79 5.09
CA LEU A 115 7.21 6.07 5.48
C LEU A 115 7.51 6.42 6.94
N GLY A 116 7.38 5.46 7.85
CA GLY A 116 7.73 5.63 9.25
C GLY A 116 9.20 5.94 9.45
N TYR A 117 10.09 5.18 8.83
CA TYR A 117 11.53 5.42 8.88
C TYR A 117 11.93 6.76 8.26
N GLN A 118 11.30 7.21 7.17
CA GLN A 118 11.57 8.56 6.63
C GLN A 118 11.10 9.64 7.61
N ALA A 119 9.90 9.52 8.18
CA ALA A 119 9.36 10.48 9.14
C ALA A 119 10.28 10.65 10.37
N GLN A 120 11.01 9.59 10.72
CA GLN A 120 11.97 9.54 11.83
C GLN A 120 13.42 9.81 11.43
N GLY A 121 13.66 10.19 10.17
CA GLY A 121 15.01 10.48 9.66
C GLY A 121 15.94 9.27 9.62
N LYS A 122 15.42 8.04 9.57
CA LYS A 122 16.23 6.81 9.48
C LYS A 122 16.64 6.47 8.04
N VAL A 123 15.75 6.68 7.08
CA VAL A 123 16.01 6.44 5.64
C VAL A 123 15.51 7.62 4.79
N LEU A 124 15.93 7.69 3.52
CA LEU A 124 15.39 8.63 2.54
C LEU A 124 15.41 10.11 2.99
N LYS A 125 16.48 10.53 3.68
CA LYS A 125 16.62 11.87 4.28
C LYS A 125 16.57 13.01 3.25
N ASP A 126 17.14 12.77 2.07
CA ASP A 126 17.21 13.76 0.99
C ASP A 126 16.03 13.66 0.02
N HIS A 127 15.14 12.67 0.21
CA HIS A 127 13.94 12.51 -0.60
C HIS A 127 12.83 13.44 -0.07
N PRO A 128 12.10 14.16 -0.94
CA PRO A 128 11.00 15.02 -0.51
C PRO A 128 9.91 14.23 0.24
N PRO A 129 9.19 14.83 1.21
CA PRO A 129 8.14 14.12 1.93
C PRO A 129 7.12 13.47 1.00
N PHE A 130 6.84 12.18 1.23
CA PHE A 130 5.76 11.48 0.53
C PHE A 130 4.41 12.14 0.84
N LYS A 131 3.54 12.16 -0.15
CA LYS A 131 2.24 12.86 -0.12
C LYS A 131 1.07 11.91 0.08
N LEU A 132 1.16 10.69 -0.44
CA LEU A 132 0.06 9.71 -0.46
C LEU A 132 0.53 8.29 -0.14
N PHE A 133 -0.27 7.57 0.63
CA PHE A 133 -0.14 6.14 0.84
C PHE A 133 -1.47 5.43 0.64
N VAL A 134 -1.51 4.41 -0.22
CA VAL A 134 -2.64 3.51 -0.38
C VAL A 134 -2.24 2.13 0.16
N SER A 135 -2.77 1.79 1.33
CA SER A 135 -2.58 0.50 1.98
C SER A 135 -3.73 -0.44 1.61
N VAL A 136 -3.41 -1.63 1.11
CA VAL A 136 -4.38 -2.72 0.95
C VAL A 136 -3.90 -3.89 1.79
N SER A 137 -4.63 -4.19 2.87
CA SER A 137 -4.30 -5.31 3.79
C SER A 137 -2.87 -5.27 4.38
N GLY A 138 -2.34 -4.09 4.68
CA GLY A 138 -1.03 -3.95 5.35
C GLY A 138 -1.10 -4.19 6.87
N SER A 139 0.04 -4.37 7.52
CA SER A 139 0.17 -4.47 8.97
C SER A 139 1.38 -3.68 9.50
N LYS A 140 1.46 -3.47 10.81
CA LYS A 140 2.73 -3.07 11.45
C LYS A 140 3.71 -4.25 11.46
N PHE A 141 5.01 -3.93 11.49
CA PHE A 141 6.03 -4.87 11.95
C PHE A 141 5.86 -5.14 13.45
N ARG A 142 6.11 -6.38 13.90
CA ARG A 142 5.94 -6.77 15.31
C ARG A 142 7.23 -6.72 16.13
N ASP A 143 8.38 -6.70 15.46
CA ASP A 143 9.68 -6.57 16.12
C ASP A 143 9.76 -5.19 16.81
N PRO A 144 9.96 -5.13 18.14
CA PRO A 144 10.12 -3.88 18.89
C PRO A 144 11.17 -2.94 18.32
N SER A 145 12.32 -3.46 17.86
CA SER A 145 13.41 -2.67 17.29
C SER A 145 13.01 -1.94 16.00
N ILE A 146 11.95 -2.42 15.33
CA ILE A 146 11.36 -1.81 14.15
C ILE A 146 10.20 -0.91 14.54
N CYS A 147 9.24 -1.42 15.32
CA CYS A 147 7.99 -0.71 15.58
C CYS A 147 8.19 0.53 16.47
N ASP A 148 9.09 0.45 17.47
CA ASP A 148 9.44 1.57 18.36
C ASP A 148 10.15 2.71 17.63
N VAL A 149 10.64 2.44 16.42
CA VAL A 149 11.20 3.46 15.53
C VAL A 149 10.15 3.88 14.50
N ALA A 150 9.69 2.97 13.64
CA ALA A 150 8.84 3.29 12.50
C ALA A 150 7.52 3.98 12.88
N TYR A 151 6.96 3.65 14.04
CA TYR A 151 5.65 4.14 14.47
C TYR A 151 5.73 4.99 15.75
N LYS A 152 6.93 5.49 16.09
CA LYS A 152 7.18 6.32 17.28
C LYS A 152 6.30 7.57 17.30
N ASP A 153 6.33 8.33 16.20
CA ASP A 153 5.46 9.49 15.99
C ASP A 153 4.47 9.22 14.86
N THR A 154 3.32 9.89 14.92
CA THR A 154 2.28 9.79 13.89
C THR A 154 2.80 10.16 12.51
N ILE A 155 2.62 9.26 11.54
CA ILE A 155 2.98 9.45 10.14
C ILE A 155 2.01 10.46 9.50
N LYS A 156 2.52 11.61 9.03
CA LYS A 156 1.71 12.72 8.51
C LYS A 156 1.26 12.56 7.05
N VAL A 157 1.77 11.55 6.35
CA VAL A 157 1.39 11.23 4.97
C VAL A 157 -0.09 10.92 4.89
N LYS A 158 -0.80 11.51 3.92
CA LYS A 158 -2.22 11.20 3.71
C LYS A 158 -2.37 9.75 3.29
N SER A 159 -3.23 9.02 3.97
CA SER A 159 -3.35 7.58 3.75
C SER A 159 -4.78 7.11 3.55
N VAL A 160 -4.93 6.13 2.67
CA VAL A 160 -6.16 5.36 2.44
C VAL A 160 -5.86 3.91 2.78
N HIS A 161 -6.68 3.29 3.62
CA HIS A 161 -6.52 1.91 4.05
C HIS A 161 -7.74 1.08 3.64
N PHE A 162 -7.52 0.14 2.73
CA PHE A 162 -8.51 -0.85 2.35
C PHE A 162 -8.42 -2.07 3.27
N ILE A 163 -9.53 -2.37 3.95
CA ILE A 163 -9.59 -3.42 4.98
C ILE A 163 -10.71 -4.41 4.66
N GLY A 164 -10.36 -5.67 4.43
CA GLY A 164 -11.30 -6.75 4.15
C GLY A 164 -11.97 -7.26 5.42
N ALA A 165 -13.30 -7.37 5.41
CA ALA A 165 -14.08 -7.85 6.56
C ALA A 165 -13.81 -9.31 6.91
N LYS A 166 -13.34 -10.11 5.94
CA LYS A 166 -12.98 -11.53 6.10
C LYS A 166 -11.47 -11.74 6.02
N ASP A 167 -10.69 -10.66 6.03
CA ASP A 167 -9.23 -10.74 5.94
C ASP A 167 -8.67 -11.14 7.31
N TRP A 168 -7.75 -12.10 7.33
CA TRP A 168 -7.04 -12.49 8.55
C TRP A 168 -6.12 -11.36 9.05
N LEU A 169 -5.77 -10.41 8.17
CA LEU A 169 -5.09 -9.15 8.53
C LEU A 169 -6.04 -8.01 8.89
N LYS A 170 -7.35 -8.23 9.03
CA LYS A 170 -8.30 -7.14 9.36
C LYS A 170 -7.86 -6.31 10.56
N GLU A 171 -7.63 -6.94 11.71
CA GLU A 171 -7.22 -6.24 12.94
C GLU A 171 -5.81 -5.64 12.82
N PRO A 172 -4.79 -6.36 12.31
CA PRO A 172 -3.49 -5.76 12.00
C PRO A 172 -3.54 -4.55 11.07
N SER A 173 -4.44 -4.53 10.08
CA SER A 173 -4.64 -3.40 9.17
C SER A 173 -5.33 -2.23 9.84
N GLU A 174 -6.29 -2.49 10.73
CA GLU A 174 -6.89 -1.45 11.57
C GLU A 174 -5.84 -0.83 12.49
N ASP A 175 -5.01 -1.64 13.14
CA ASP A 175 -3.91 -1.17 13.97
C ASP A 175 -2.87 -0.37 13.16
N LEU A 176 -2.48 -0.82 11.96
CA LEU A 176 -1.61 -0.05 11.09
C LEU A 176 -2.16 1.35 10.77
N ALA A 177 -3.47 1.45 10.49
CA ALA A 177 -4.10 2.73 10.19
C ALA A 177 -3.94 3.75 11.33
N THR A 178 -3.92 3.30 12.60
CA THR A 178 -3.71 4.18 13.77
C THR A 178 -2.36 4.90 13.79
N ALA A 179 -1.36 4.41 13.04
CA ALA A 179 -0.05 5.06 12.93
C ALA A 179 -0.07 6.33 12.06
N PHE A 180 -1.15 6.57 11.32
CA PHE A 180 -1.25 7.68 10.37
C PHE A 180 -2.17 8.80 10.88
N ASP A 181 -1.88 10.03 10.45
CA ASP A 181 -2.71 11.20 10.76
C ASP A 181 -4.00 11.20 9.93
N SER A 182 -5.15 11.06 10.60
CA SER A 182 -6.48 11.13 9.99
C SER A 182 -6.66 10.21 8.75
N PRO A 183 -6.42 8.89 8.87
CA PRO A 183 -6.48 7.96 7.75
C PRO A 183 -7.92 7.83 7.21
N LEU A 184 -8.06 7.68 5.88
CA LEU A 184 -9.33 7.25 5.28
C LEU A 184 -9.40 5.72 5.30
N ILE A 185 -10.36 5.15 6.02
CA ILE A 185 -10.53 3.70 6.06
C ILE A 185 -11.72 3.30 5.18
N ILE A 186 -11.45 2.39 4.24
CA ILE A 186 -12.40 1.86 3.27
C ILE A 186 -12.55 0.35 3.51
N ARG A 187 -13.69 -0.07 4.03
CA ARG A 187 -13.95 -1.48 4.35
C ARG A 187 -14.64 -2.18 3.20
N HIS A 188 -14.26 -3.41 2.90
CA HIS A 188 -14.90 -4.22 1.84
C HIS A 188 -15.20 -5.65 2.32
N PRO A 189 -16.18 -6.38 1.74
CA PRO A 189 -16.65 -7.64 2.31
C PRO A 189 -15.79 -8.87 1.99
N GLN A 190 -14.68 -8.70 1.25
CA GLN A 190 -13.80 -9.80 0.84
C GLN A 190 -12.76 -10.14 1.92
N GLY A 191 -12.02 -11.23 1.69
CA GLY A 191 -10.85 -11.61 2.48
C GLY A 191 -9.58 -10.91 1.98
N HIS A 192 -8.45 -11.61 2.07
CA HIS A 192 -7.12 -11.11 1.72
C HIS A 192 -6.94 -10.90 0.20
N THR A 193 -7.42 -9.76 -0.31
CA THR A 193 -7.41 -9.48 -1.74
C THR A 193 -7.50 -7.98 -2.03
N VAL A 194 -6.98 -7.56 -3.19
CA VAL A 194 -7.21 -6.22 -3.70
C VAL A 194 -8.69 -6.05 -4.07
N PRO A 195 -9.43 -5.11 -3.45
CA PRO A 195 -10.85 -4.94 -3.72
C PRO A 195 -11.09 -4.44 -5.15
N ARG A 196 -12.29 -4.65 -5.68
CA ARG A 196 -12.70 -4.01 -6.94
C ARG A 196 -13.30 -2.65 -6.64
N LEU A 197 -12.87 -1.61 -7.36
CA LEU A 197 -13.42 -0.27 -7.25
C LEU A 197 -14.17 0.07 -8.53
N VAL A 198 -15.50 -0.02 -8.47
CA VAL A 198 -16.40 0.44 -9.55
C VAL A 198 -16.94 1.84 -9.22
N PHE A 199 -17.32 2.59 -10.26
CA PHE A 199 -17.61 4.05 -10.29
C PHE A 199 -18.30 4.66 -9.06
N HIS A 200 -19.18 3.93 -8.35
CA HIS A 200 -19.83 4.43 -7.14
C HIS A 200 -18.87 4.76 -5.99
N VAL A 201 -17.71 4.10 -5.89
CA VAL A 201 -16.70 4.34 -4.84
C VAL A 201 -15.68 5.41 -5.24
N ALA A 202 -15.42 5.58 -6.54
CA ALA A 202 -14.42 6.53 -7.04
C ALA A 202 -14.76 8.00 -6.71
N THR A 203 -16.05 8.33 -6.63
CA THR A 203 -16.53 9.66 -6.24
C THR A 203 -16.13 10.06 -4.82
N GLN A 204 -15.92 9.08 -3.92
CA GLN A 204 -15.51 9.33 -2.53
C GLN A 204 -14.01 9.60 -2.39
N MET A 205 -13.16 9.06 -3.30
CA MET A 205 -11.72 9.38 -3.33
C MET A 205 -11.43 10.78 -3.88
N ARG A 206 -12.41 11.45 -4.49
CA ARG A 206 -12.26 12.77 -5.13
C ARG A 206 -12.82 13.94 -4.30
N GLN A 207 -13.41 13.71 -3.12
CA GLN A 207 -14.15 14.76 -2.39
C GLN A 207 -13.57 15.05 -0.99
N PRO A 208 -13.36 16.32 -0.61
CA PRO A 208 -13.02 16.68 0.77
C PRO A 208 -14.26 16.63 1.68
N ARG A 209 -14.06 16.09 2.89
CA ARG A 209 -14.86 16.26 4.13
C ARG A 209 -16.39 16.44 4.00
N SER A 210 -17.14 15.34 4.13
CA SER A 210 -18.27 15.20 5.08
C SER A 210 -18.74 13.73 5.14
N SER A 211 -19.21 13.28 6.29
CA SER A 211 -19.69 11.91 6.57
C SER A 211 -21.02 11.61 5.85
N TYR A 212 -21.16 10.43 5.22
CA TYR A 212 -22.47 9.95 4.74
C TYR A 212 -22.62 8.42 4.82
N VAL A 213 -23.82 8.00 5.24
CA VAL A 213 -24.32 6.62 5.30
C VAL A 213 -25.18 6.39 4.05
N LEU A 214 -25.09 5.21 3.40
CA LEU A 214 -26.05 4.81 2.36
C LEU A 214 -26.50 3.35 2.51
N GLY A 215 -27.81 3.15 2.35
CA GLY A 215 -28.57 1.89 2.49
C GLY A 215 -28.47 0.94 1.28
N PRO A 216 -29.34 -0.08 1.21
CA PRO A 216 -28.88 -1.46 1.01
C PRO A 216 -28.86 -1.92 -0.45
N GLN A 217 -27.70 -2.40 -0.92
CA GLN A 217 -27.61 -3.57 -1.82
C GLN A 217 -26.19 -4.20 -1.82
N LYS A 218 -26.14 -5.45 -1.33
CA LYS A 218 -25.17 -6.58 -1.34
C LYS A 218 -23.66 -6.44 -1.69
N SER A 219 -23.08 -5.26 -1.85
CA SER A 219 -21.62 -5.09 -1.96
C SER A 219 -21.15 -3.75 -1.39
N SER A 220 -21.77 -3.31 -0.30
CA SER A 220 -21.49 -2.03 0.32
C SER A 220 -20.08 -1.99 0.89
N VAL A 221 -19.27 -1.08 0.34
CA VAL A 221 -18.03 -0.61 0.93
C VAL A 221 -18.38 0.38 2.04
N THR A 222 -18.00 0.10 3.28
CA THR A 222 -18.27 1.00 4.42
C THR A 222 -17.08 1.92 4.61
N ILE A 223 -17.29 3.23 4.52
CA ILE A 223 -16.27 4.23 4.86
C ILE A 223 -16.44 4.63 6.32
N THR A 224 -15.37 4.49 7.10
CA THR A 224 -15.31 4.97 8.48
C THR A 224 -14.20 6.01 8.59
N LYS A 225 -14.49 7.18 9.14
CA LYS A 225 -13.48 8.15 9.58
C LYS A 225 -13.29 7.98 11.08
N PHE A 226 -12.04 7.91 11.52
CA PHE A 226 -11.66 8.03 12.93
C PHE A 226 -11.10 9.44 13.16
#